data_AF-A8ZTT7-F1
#
_entry.id   AF-A8ZTT7-F1
#
_cell.length_a   1.000
_cell.length_b   1.000
_cell.length_c   1.000
_cell.angle_alpha   90.00
_cell.angle_beta   90.00
_cell.angle_gamma   90.00
#
_symmetry.space_group_name_H-M   'P 1'
#
loop_
_entity.id
_entity.type
_entity.pdbx_description
1 polymer ?
#
loop_
_entity_poly.entity_id
_entity_poly.type
_entity_poly.pdbx_seq_one_letter_code
_entity_poly.pdbx_strand_id
1 'polypeptide(L)' 'MEKGILLFKMIVVLVLSISLGNWFLKKARQVRAQGRPLYQAYLTAPGIIILLAILVPVVLMMLGYI' A
#
# COMPACT_ATOMS: atom_id res chain seq x y z
N MET A 1 -1.63 -30.45 4.14
CA MET A 1 -1.03 -29.35 4.94
C MET A 1 -0.88 -28.04 4.14
N GLU A 2 -0.70 -28.08 2.82
CA GLU A 2 -0.50 -26.89 1.97
C GLU A 2 -1.66 -25.86 1.98
N LYS A 3 -2.91 -26.34 2.00
CA LYS A 3 -4.10 -25.47 1.98
C LYS A 3 -4.18 -24.53 3.19
N GLY A 4 -3.77 -25.00 4.38
CA GLY A 4 -3.78 -24.19 5.60
C GLY A 4 -2.79 -23.01 5.53
N ILE A 5 -1.60 -23.25 4.95
CA ILE A 5 -0.58 -22.22 4.76
C ILE A 5 -1.07 -21.15 3.76
N LEU A 6 -1.74 -21.57 2.69
CA LEU A 6 -2.30 -20.64 1.70
C LEU A 6 -3.36 -19.72 2.32
N LEU A 7 -4.30 -20.29 3.09
CA LEU A 7 -5.31 -19.50 3.80
C LEU A 7 -4.68 -18.50 4.77
N PHE A 8 -3.66 -18.93 5.54
CA PHE A 8 -2.94 -18.04 6.44
C PHE A 8 -2.28 -16.87 5.70
N LYS A 9 -1.59 -17.14 4.58
CA LYS A 9 -0.99 -16.08 3.74
C LYS A 9 -2.03 -15.08 3.25
N MET A 10 -3.20 -15.55 2.79
CA MET A 10 -4.28 -14.68 2.33
C MET A 10 -4.81 -13.79 3.45
N ILE A 11 -5.03 -14.34 4.66
CA ILE A 11 -5.46 -13.57 5.83
C ILE A 11 -4.44 -12.50 6.17
N VAL A 12 -3.15 -12.84 6.20
CA VAL A 12 -2.08 -11.89 6.48
C VAL A 12 -2.07 -10.74 5.47
N VAL A 13 -2.17 -11.05 4.17
CA VAL A 13 -2.22 -10.03 3.11
C VAL A 13 -3.43 -9.10 3.29
N LEU A 14 -4.60 -9.64 3.61
CA LEU A 14 -5.82 -8.85 3.85
C LEU A 14 -5.65 -7.91 5.05
N VAL A 15 -5.17 -8.42 6.18
CA VAL A 15 -4.95 -7.62 7.40
C VAL A 15 -3.93 -6.51 7.15
N LEU A 16 -2.81 -6.81 6.48
CA LEU A 16 -1.79 -5.83 6.15
C LEU A 16 -2.32 -4.75 5.19
N SER A 17 -3.09 -5.14 4.18
CA SER A 17 -3.69 -4.22 3.21
C SER A 17 -4.67 -3.26 3.88
N ILE A 18 -5.56 -3.78 4.73
CA ILE A 18 -6.53 -2.96 5.49
C ILE A 18 -5.80 -2.00 6.43
N SER A 19 -4.79 -2.49 7.15
CA SER A 19 -4.00 -1.67 8.10
C SER A 19 -3.29 -0.53 7.39
N LEU A 20 -2.62 -0.81 6.26
CA LEU A 20 -1.96 0.20 5.44
C LEU A 20 -2.95 1.21 4.85
N GLY A 21 -4.08 0.73 4.32
CA GLY A 21 -5.14 1.59 3.78
C GLY A 21 -5.71 2.54 4.83
N ASN A 22 -6.00 2.05 6.04
CA ASN A 22 -6.47 2.88 7.15
C ASN A 22 -5.44 3.93 7.58
N TRP A 23 -4.15 3.56 7.59
CA TRP A 23 -3.07 4.50 7.89
C TRP A 23 -2.97 5.60 6.84
N PHE A 24 -3.04 5.25 5.55
CA PHE A 24 -3.08 6.21 4.45
C PHE A 24 -4.30 7.12 4.55
N LEU A 25 -5.50 6.58 4.76
CA LEU A 25 -6.74 7.37 4.89
C LEU A 25 -6.70 8.34 6.07
N LYS A 26 -6.06 7.98 7.18
CA LYS A 26 -5.83 8.91 8.30
C LYS A 26 -4.97 10.10 7.87
N LYS A 27 -3.89 9.85 7.12
CA LYS A 27 -3.02 10.91 6.58
C LYS A 27 -3.68 11.74 5.50
N ALA A 28 -4.42 11.12 4.58
CA ALA A 28 -5.17 11.82 3.54
C ALA A 28 -6.23 12.76 4.14
N ARG A 29 -6.95 12.31 5.18
CA ARG A 29 -7.87 13.18 5.94
C ARG A 29 -7.15 14.33 6.62
N GLN A 30 -5.98 14.09 7.21
CA GLN A 30 -5.16 15.15 7.81
C GLN A 30 -4.69 16.19 6.78
N VAL A 31 -4.21 15.76 5.62
CA VAL A 31 -3.79 16.64 4.51
C VAL A 31 -4.97 17.46 4.00
N ARG A 32 -6.13 16.83 3.80
CA ARG A 32 -7.36 17.51 3.37
C ARG A 32 -7.84 18.54 4.40
N ALA A 33 -7.80 18.20 5.69
CA ALA A 33 -8.18 19.12 6.77
C ALA A 33 -7.25 20.35 6.85
N GLN A 34 -6.00 20.23 6.39
CA GLN A 34 -5.04 21.32 6.30
C GLN A 34 -5.20 22.19 5.03
N GLY A 35 -6.21 21.92 4.19
CA GLY A 35 -6.40 22.61 2.91
C GLY A 35 -5.30 22.31 1.88
N ARG A 36 -4.49 21.28 2.13
CA ARG A 36 -3.38 20.89 1.25
C ARG A 36 -3.86 19.98 0.13
N PRO A 37 -3.20 19.98 -1.03
CA PRO A 37 -3.60 19.16 -2.15
C PRO A 37 -3.41 17.66 -1.84
N LEU A 38 -4.35 16.83 -2.33
CA LEU A 38 -4.43 15.40 -2.01
C LEU A 38 -3.17 14.60 -2.40
N TYR A 39 -2.44 15.02 -3.44
CA TYR A 39 -1.20 14.35 -3.85
C TYR A 39 -0.15 14.34 -2.73
N GLN A 40 -0.19 15.30 -1.79
CA GLN A 40 0.73 15.32 -0.66
C GLN A 40 0.50 14.15 0.30
N ALA A 41 -0.67 13.51 0.30
CA ALA A 41 -0.89 12.29 1.06
C ALA A 41 0.01 11.14 0.57
N TYR A 42 0.34 11.10 -0.73
CA TYR A 42 1.27 10.13 -1.29
C TYR A 42 2.73 10.39 -0.91
N LEU A 43 3.07 11.61 -0.49
CA LEU A 43 4.39 11.98 0.04
C LEU A 43 4.54 11.65 1.54
N THR A 44 3.55 10.99 2.16
CA THR A 44 3.65 10.52 3.54
C THR A 44 4.18 9.08 3.58
N ALA A 45 4.69 8.64 4.73
CA ALA A 45 5.15 7.27 4.91
C ALA A 45 4.19 6.17 4.36
N PRO A 46 2.87 6.15 4.70
CA PRO A 46 1.97 5.16 4.11
C PRO A 46 1.78 5.33 2.61
N GLY A 47 1.80 6.58 2.11
CA GLY A 47 1.70 6.88 0.69
C GLY A 47 2.87 6.34 -0.12
N ILE A 48 4.09 6.50 0.38
CA ILE A 48 5.31 5.99 -0.25
C ILE A 48 5.30 4.46 -0.27
N ILE A 49 4.84 3.80 0.79
CA ILE A 49 4.70 2.33 0.81
C ILE A 49 3.75 1.87 -0.30
N ILE A 50 2.60 2.55 -0.47
CA ILE A 50 1.65 2.24 -1.54
C ILE A 50 2.29 2.48 -2.93
N LEU A 51 3.01 3.60 -3.10
CA LEU A 51 3.69 3.89 -4.37
C LEU A 51 4.73 2.84 -4.70
N LEU A 52 5.55 2.41 -3.74
CA LEU A 52 6.55 1.35 -3.94
C LEU A 52 5.89 0.02 -4.26
N ALA A 53 4.79 -0.34 -3.58
CA ALA A 53 4.06 -1.56 -3.85
C ALA A 53 3.54 -1.64 -5.30
N ILE A 54 3.25 -0.49 -5.94
CA ILE A 54 2.84 -0.40 -7.34
C ILE A 54 4.06 -0.29 -8.27
N LEU A 55 5.07 0.51 -7.91
CA LEU A 55 6.23 0.77 -8.77
C LEU A 55 7.15 -0.43 -8.90
N VAL A 56 7.38 -1.19 -7.83
CA VAL A 56 8.27 -2.37 -7.85
C VAL A 56 7.87 -3.38 -8.93
N PRO A 57 6.63 -3.89 -9.00
CA PRO A 57 6.26 -4.83 -10.05
C PRO A 57 6.34 -4.22 -11.46
N VAL A 58 6.01 -2.93 -11.62
CA VAL A 58 6.12 -2.23 -12.90
C VAL A 58 7.57 -2.15 -13.37
N VAL A 59 8.50 -1.79 -12.48
CA VAL A 59 9.93 -1.72 -12.78
C VAL A 59 10.50 -3.10 -13.09
N LEU A 60 10.13 -4.13 -12.31
CA LEU A 60 10.58 -5.50 -12.55
C LEU A 60 10.09 -6.03 -13.91
N MET A 61 8.84 -5.70 -14.27
CA MET A 61 8.28 -6.02 -15.59
C MET A 61 9.05 -5.33 -16.72
N MET A 62 9.38 -4.04 -16.57
CA MET A 62 10.16 -3.30 -17.58
C MET A 62 11.58 -3.84 -17.76
N LEU A 63 12.18 -4.36 -16.70
CA LEU A 63 13.51 -4.97 -16.73
C LEU A 63 13.51 -6.43 -17.22
N GLY A 64 12.33 -7.01 -17.46
CA GLY A 64 12.19 -8.40 -17.92
C GLY A 64 12.43 -9.45 -16.85
N TYR A 65 12.30 -9.11 -15.56
CA TYR A 65 12.38 -10.06 -14.45
C TYR A 65 11.07 -10.83 -14.19
N ILE A 66 9.95 -10.25 -14.62
CA ILE A 66 8.57 -10.77 -14.52
C ILE A 66 7.92 -10.56 -15.88
#